data_AF-A0A521L8U2-F1
#
_entry.id   AF-A0A521L8U2-F1
#
_cell.length_a   1.000
_cell.length_b   1.000
_cell.length_c   1.000
_cell.angle_alpha   90.00
_cell.angle_beta   90.00
_cell.angle_gamma   90.00
#
_symmetry.space_group_name_H-M   'P 1'
#
loop_
_entity.id
_entity.type
_entity.pdbx_description
1 polymer ?
#
loop_
_entity_poly.entity_id
_entity_poly.type
_entity_poly.pdbx_seq_one_letter_code
_entity_poly.pdbx_strand_id
1 'polypeptide(L)'
;MTAVTALLVIPPLTQLNTPYPATAYLTGFLRSRGYAVAQADVGIEMVLALFSRAGLTRVFKRLRTMSDLPGEARQMLALHSAYLDSIDAVVGFLQGRDPTLAPRICQGGFLPQGPRF
;
A
#
# COMPACT_ATOMS: atom_id res chain seq x y z
N MET A 1 15.17 36.17 -10.00
CA MET A 1 14.93 34.91 -10.73
C MET A 1 13.97 34.07 -9.89
N THR A 2 12.83 33.64 -10.44
CA THR A 2 11.94 32.69 -9.76
C THR A 2 12.69 31.38 -9.56
N ALA A 3 12.77 30.89 -8.32
CA ALA A 3 13.41 29.62 -8.01
C ALA A 3 12.68 28.51 -8.77
N VAL A 4 13.39 27.81 -9.67
CA VAL A 4 12.81 26.66 -10.38
C VAL A 4 12.51 25.57 -9.36
N THR A 5 11.26 25.12 -9.36
CA THR A 5 10.75 24.09 -8.45
C THR A 5 10.48 22.82 -9.27
N ALA A 6 10.91 21.66 -8.78
CA ALA A 6 10.71 20.38 -9.44
C ALA A 6 10.06 19.35 -8.51
N LEU A 7 9.14 18.55 -9.06
CA LEU A 7 8.58 17.38 -8.41
C LEU A 7 9.02 16.13 -9.19
N LEU A 8 9.70 15.22 -8.51
CA LEU A 8 10.09 13.93 -9.07
C LEU A 8 9.07 12.87 -8.65
N VAL A 9 8.48 12.20 -9.63
CA VAL A 9 7.40 11.23 -9.40
C VAL A 9 7.88 9.83 -9.74
N ILE A 10 7.78 8.90 -8.79
CA ILE A 10 7.82 7.47 -9.09
C ILE A 10 6.43 7.09 -9.56
N PRO A 11 6.28 6.58 -10.81
CA PRO A 11 4.98 6.21 -11.34
C PRO A 11 4.39 5.01 -10.58
N PRO A 12 3.05 4.85 -10.57
CA PRO A 12 2.42 3.73 -9.89
C PRO A 12 2.77 2.39 -10.56
N LEU A 13 2.60 1.30 -9.81
CA LEU A 13 2.74 -0.09 -10.29
C LEU A 13 4.16 -0.47 -10.76
N THR A 14 5.18 0.28 -10.36
CA THR A 14 6.57 -0.20 -10.30
C THR A 14 6.71 -1.22 -9.17
N GLN A 15 7.80 -2.01 -9.13
CA GLN A 15 7.98 -3.06 -8.11
C GLN A 15 8.00 -2.46 -6.70
N LEU A 16 6.91 -2.60 -5.95
CA LEU A 16 6.72 -2.00 -4.62
C LEU A 16 7.82 -2.36 -3.61
N ASN A 17 8.35 -3.56 -3.73
CA ASN A 17 9.35 -4.12 -2.83
C ASN A 17 10.80 -3.85 -3.27
N THR A 18 11.01 -3.15 -4.38
CA THR A 18 12.35 -2.81 -4.88
C THR A 18 12.58 -1.30 -4.73
N PRO A 19 13.62 -0.87 -4.00
CA PRO A 19 13.91 0.55 -3.90
C PRO A 19 14.27 1.11 -5.28
N TYR A 20 13.66 2.24 -5.66
CA TYR A 20 14.00 3.00 -6.86
C TYR A 20 14.79 4.26 -6.46
N PRO A 21 16.13 4.18 -6.32
CA PRO A 21 16.93 5.28 -5.78
C PRO A 21 17.09 6.45 -6.75
N ALA A 22 16.64 6.32 -8.01
CA ALA A 22 16.85 7.32 -9.05
C ALA A 22 16.32 8.71 -8.66
N THR A 23 15.10 8.79 -8.13
CA THR A 23 14.51 10.06 -7.66
C THR A 23 15.23 10.60 -6.44
N ALA A 24 15.70 9.74 -5.53
CA ALA A 24 16.49 10.15 -4.37
C ALA A 24 17.84 10.77 -4.78
N TYR A 25 18.56 10.11 -5.69
CA TYR A 25 19.83 10.61 -6.21
C TYR A 25 19.66 11.91 -7.01
N LEU A 26 18.66 11.97 -7.89
CA LEU A 26 18.38 13.18 -8.66
C LEU A 26 17.95 14.34 -7.76
N THR A 27 17.18 14.06 -6.71
CA THR A 27 16.84 15.06 -5.69
C THR A 27 18.08 15.61 -5.00
N GLY A 28 18.99 14.73 -4.57
CA GLY A 28 20.25 15.15 -3.95
C GLY A 28 21.09 16.03 -4.88
N PHE A 29 21.25 15.61 -6.14
CA PHE A 29 21.97 16.37 -7.16
C PHE A 29 21.34 17.75 -7.39
N LEU A 30 20.04 17.83 -7.68
CA LEU A 30 19.38 19.10 -7.98
C LEU A 30 19.36 20.04 -6.77
N ARG A 31 19.14 19.53 -5.55
CA ARG A 31 19.25 20.35 -4.33
C ARG A 31 20.65 20.92 -4.16
N SER A 32 21.70 20.16 -4.45
CA SER A 32 23.09 20.66 -4.42
C SER A 32 23.37 21.77 -5.45
N ARG A 33 22.51 21.93 -6.46
CA ARG A 33 22.58 23.02 -7.46
C ARG A 33 21.66 24.20 -7.14
N GLY A 34 21.02 24.21 -5.97
CA GLY A 34 20.14 25.29 -5.52
C GLY A 34 18.69 25.21 -6.01
N TYR A 35 18.28 24.08 -6.60
CA TYR A 35 16.88 23.86 -6.99
C TYR A 35 16.02 23.43 -5.80
N ALA A 36 14.78 23.92 -5.75
CA ALA A 36 13.77 23.43 -4.83
C ALA A 36 13.16 22.15 -5.40
N VAL A 37 13.45 20.99 -4.79
CA VAL A 37 13.02 19.68 -5.31
C VAL A 37 12.27 18.87 -4.26
N ALA A 38 11.11 18.35 -4.64
CA ALA A 38 10.29 17.42 -3.88
C ALA A 38 10.19 16.05 -4.60
N GLN A 39 9.81 15.02 -3.86
CA GLN A 39 9.58 13.67 -4.37
C GLN A 39 8.16 13.22 -4.01
N ALA A 40 7.54 12.45 -4.90
CA ALA A 40 6.31 11.72 -4.64
C ALA A 40 6.46 10.30 -5.18
N ASP A 41 5.94 9.33 -4.43
CA ASP A 41 5.89 7.94 -4.86
C ASP A 41 4.43 7.53 -4.95
N VAL A 42 3.89 7.61 -6.16
CA VAL A 42 2.47 7.33 -6.40
C VAL A 42 2.19 5.83 -6.23
N GLY A 43 3.20 4.98 -6.40
CA GLY A 43 3.09 3.54 -6.17
C GLY A 43 2.80 3.23 -4.70
N ILE A 44 3.67 3.67 -3.79
CA ILE A 44 3.49 3.42 -2.36
C ILE A 44 2.25 4.15 -1.82
N GLU A 45 1.99 5.39 -2.26
CA GLU A 45 0.80 6.15 -1.85
C GLU A 45 -0.50 5.43 -2.24
N MET A 46 -0.59 4.94 -3.49
CA MET A 46 -1.74 4.18 -3.97
C MET A 46 -1.92 2.88 -3.19
N VAL A 47 -0.85 2.13 -2.99
CA VAL A 47 -0.91 0.85 -2.24
C VAL A 47 -1.37 1.10 -0.81
N LEU A 48 -0.80 2.07 -0.10
CA LEU A 48 -1.20 2.40 1.27
C LEU A 48 -2.65 2.92 1.34
N ALA A 49 -3.10 3.68 0.33
CA ALA A 49 -4.48 4.14 0.26
C ALA A 49 -5.47 2.98 0.02
N LEU A 50 -5.09 1.98 -0.78
CA LEU A 50 -5.90 0.79 -1.08
C LEU A 50 -5.91 -0.20 0.10
N PHE A 51 -4.73 -0.55 0.60
CA PHE A 51 -4.50 -1.44 1.74
C PHE A 51 -4.57 -0.65 3.04
N SER A 52 -5.73 -0.07 3.31
CA SER A 52 -6.09 0.52 4.59
C SER A 52 -7.51 0.10 4.93
N ARG A 53 -7.91 0.22 6.20
CA ARG A 53 -9.32 0.00 6.56
C ARG A 53 -10.27 0.83 5.70
N ALA A 54 -9.93 2.10 5.46
CA ALA A 54 -10.73 2.98 4.60
C ALA A 54 -10.75 2.52 3.13
N GLY A 55 -9.60 2.12 2.58
CA GLY A 55 -9.49 1.61 1.21
C GLY A 55 -10.31 0.34 0.99
N LEU A 56 -10.11 -0.66 1.85
CA LEU A 56 -10.83 -1.93 1.77
C LEU A 56 -12.33 -1.74 2.00
N THR A 57 -12.75 -0.85 2.90
CA THR A 57 -14.17 -0.54 3.10
C THR A 57 -14.82 -0.04 1.80
N ARG A 58 -14.14 0.84 1.05
CA ARG A 58 -14.63 1.31 -0.26
C ARG A 58 -14.71 0.17 -1.27
N VAL A 59 -13.69 -0.70 -1.32
CA VAL A 59 -13.67 -1.87 -2.20
C VAL A 59 -14.85 -2.80 -1.90
N PHE A 60 -15.04 -3.18 -0.64
CA PHE A 60 -16.13 -4.06 -0.25
C PHE A 60 -17.51 -3.45 -0.47
N LYS A 61 -17.67 -2.14 -0.23
CA LYS A 61 -18.90 -1.42 -0.59
C LYS A 61 -19.19 -1.53 -2.08
N ARG A 62 -18.18 -1.39 -2.94
CA ARG A 62 -18.35 -1.52 -4.39
C ARG A 62 -18.69 -2.96 -4.79
N LEU A 63 -18.00 -3.95 -4.24
CA LEU A 63 -18.25 -5.37 -4.54
C LEU A 63 -19.69 -5.80 -4.24
N ARG A 64 -20.30 -5.30 -3.15
CA ARG A 64 -21.71 -5.57 -2.81
C ARG A 64 -22.72 -5.07 -3.86
N THR A 65 -22.32 -4.14 -4.73
CA THR A 65 -23.18 -3.58 -5.79
C THR A 65 -22.99 -4.25 -7.14
N MET A 66 -22.05 -5.18 -7.26
CA MET A 66 -21.74 -5.86 -8.51
C MET A 66 -22.53 -7.16 -8.62
N SER A 67 -23.14 -7.41 -9.78
CA SER A 67 -23.56 -8.74 -10.21
C SER A 67 -22.34 -9.53 -10.72
N ASP A 68 -22.40 -10.86 -10.63
CA ASP A 68 -21.39 -11.78 -11.19
C ASP A 68 -19.97 -11.68 -10.61
N LEU A 69 -19.85 -11.75 -9.28
CA LEU A 69 -18.56 -11.86 -8.62
C LEU A 69 -17.92 -13.25 -8.79
N PRO A 70 -16.61 -13.33 -9.13
CA PRO A 70 -15.82 -14.56 -9.04
C PRO A 70 -15.90 -15.19 -7.64
N GLY A 71 -15.64 -16.50 -7.56
CA GLY A 71 -15.74 -17.25 -6.29
C GLY A 71 -14.85 -16.67 -5.18
N GLU A 72 -13.63 -16.28 -5.54
CA GLU A 72 -12.64 -15.69 -4.65
C GLU A 72 -13.10 -14.33 -4.11
N ALA A 73 -13.75 -13.51 -4.95
CA ALA A 73 -14.30 -12.23 -4.53
C ALA A 73 -15.48 -12.43 -3.56
N ARG A 74 -16.30 -13.46 -3.76
CA ARG A 74 -17.37 -13.84 -2.82
C ARG A 74 -16.81 -14.33 -1.49
N GLN A 75 -15.76 -15.15 -1.50
CA GLN A 75 -15.06 -15.60 -0.29
C GLN A 75 -14.44 -14.41 0.47
N MET A 76 -13.75 -13.52 -0.25
CA MET A 76 -13.18 -12.31 0.35
C MET A 76 -14.26 -11.44 1.00
N LEU A 77 -15.42 -11.30 0.35
CA LEU A 77 -16.56 -10.56 0.89
C LEU A 77 -17.15 -11.23 2.14
N ALA A 78 -17.20 -12.56 2.20
CA ALA A 78 -17.62 -13.29 3.40
C ALA A 78 -16.66 -13.08 4.58
N LEU A 79 -15.36 -12.90 4.29
CA LEU A 79 -14.31 -12.61 5.27
C LEU A 79 -14.08 -11.11 5.52
N HIS A 80 -14.97 -10.23 5.02
CA HIS A 80 -14.85 -8.77 5.07
C HIS A 80 -14.35 -8.24 6.42
N SER A 81 -14.95 -8.69 7.53
CA SER A 81 -14.61 -8.17 8.87
C SER A 81 -13.18 -8.54 9.26
N ALA A 82 -12.75 -9.76 8.97
CA ALA A 82 -11.37 -10.19 9.21
C ALA A 82 -10.37 -9.33 8.44
N TYR A 83 -10.64 -9.01 7.17
CA TYR A 83 -9.80 -8.10 6.38
C TYR A 83 -9.73 -6.69 6.98
N LEU A 84 -10.86 -6.11 7.37
CA LEU A 84 -10.88 -4.76 7.96
C LEU A 84 -10.17 -4.72 9.31
N ASP A 85 -10.26 -5.79 10.10
CA ASP A 85 -9.68 -5.86 11.43
C ASP A 85 -8.18 -6.16 11.44
N SER A 86 -7.65 -6.79 10.38
CA SER A 86 -6.23 -7.10 10.27
C SER A 86 -5.42 -6.08 9.47
N ILE A 87 -6.01 -5.37 8.49
CA ILE A 87 -5.24 -4.69 7.44
C ILE A 87 -4.26 -3.63 7.94
N ASP A 88 -4.68 -2.75 8.85
CA ASP A 88 -3.82 -1.66 9.33
C ASP A 88 -2.64 -2.21 10.17
N ALA A 89 -2.87 -3.28 10.93
CA ALA A 89 -1.81 -3.98 11.68
C ALA A 89 -0.82 -4.67 10.74
N VAL A 90 -1.31 -5.32 9.68
CA VAL A 90 -0.44 -5.94 8.66
C VAL A 90 0.43 -4.90 7.97
N VAL A 91 -0.14 -3.75 7.57
CA VAL A 91 0.63 -2.65 6.97
C VAL A 91 1.65 -2.08 7.95
N GLY A 92 1.27 -1.90 9.22
CA GLY A 92 2.19 -1.49 10.27
C GLY A 92 3.37 -2.44 10.44
N PHE A 93 3.11 -3.76 10.46
CA PHE A 93 4.14 -4.79 10.51
C PHE A 93 5.07 -4.74 9.28
N LEU A 94 4.53 -4.64 8.06
CA LEU A 94 5.31 -4.56 6.82
C LEU A 94 6.17 -3.28 6.75
N GLN A 95 5.76 -2.22 7.43
CA GLN A 95 6.52 -0.97 7.56
C GLN A 95 7.50 -0.99 8.75
N GLY A 96 7.64 -2.12 9.45
CA GLY A 96 8.54 -2.28 10.59
C GLY A 96 8.08 -1.58 11.87
N ARG A 97 6.82 -1.15 11.96
CA ARG A 97 6.29 -0.39 13.11
C ARG A 97 5.87 -1.28 14.27
N ASP A 98 5.48 -2.53 14.00
CA ASP A 98 5.08 -3.50 15.02
C ASP A 98 5.61 -4.91 14.68
N PRO A 99 6.85 -5.25 15.07
CA PRO A 99 7.40 -6.58 14.83
C PRO A 99 6.73 -7.66 15.71
N THR A 100 5.96 -7.28 16.74
CA THR A 100 5.33 -8.24 17.66
C THR A 100 4.16 -8.99 17.02
N LEU A 101 3.72 -8.56 15.83
CA LEU A 101 2.71 -9.24 15.05
C LEU A 101 3.20 -10.57 14.43
N ALA A 102 4.52 -10.77 14.31
CA ALA A 102 5.11 -11.93 13.63
C ALA A 102 4.63 -13.29 14.20
N PRO A 103 4.65 -13.55 15.53
CA PRO A 103 4.16 -14.82 16.07
C PRO A 103 2.68 -15.07 15.75
N ARG A 104 1.84 -14.02 15.75
CA ARG A 104 0.40 -14.15 15.43
C ARG A 104 0.17 -14.52 13.96
N ILE A 105 1.00 -14.00 13.06
CA ILE A 105 0.98 -14.39 11.64
C ILE A 105 1.42 -15.85 11.50
N CYS A 106 2.51 -16.25 12.14
CA CYS A 106 3.07 -17.61 12.04
C CYS A 106 2.18 -18.69 12.68
N GLN A 107 1.48 -18.37 13.77
CA GLN A 107 0.56 -19.31 14.45
C GLN A 107 -0.74 -19.56 13.67
N GLY A 108 -1.06 -18.69 12.70
CA GLY A 108 -2.30 -18.77 11.93
C GLY A 108 -3.51 -18.18 12.66
N GLY A 109 -4.66 -18.16 11.98
CA GLY A 109 -5.93 -17.62 12.51
C GLY A 109 -6.01 -16.08 12.60
N PHE A 110 -4.89 -15.37 12.49
CA PHE A 110 -4.88 -13.90 12.45
C PHE A 110 -5.24 -13.33 11.07
N LEU A 111 -4.70 -13.91 9.99
CA LEU A 111 -4.95 -13.45 8.63
C LEU A 111 -6.12 -14.19 8.00
N PRO A 112 -6.98 -13.51 7.21
CA PRO A 112 -7.98 -14.19 6.39
C PRO A 112 -7.29 -15.11 5.36
N GLN A 113 -7.82 -16.32 5.21
CA GLN A 113 -7.27 -17.34 4.33
C GLN A 113 -8.09 -17.48 3.04
N GLY A 114 -7.37 -17.57 1.92
CA GLY A 114 -7.94 -17.85 0.60
C GLY A 114 -7.95 -19.35 0.28
N PRO A 115 -8.38 -19.76 -0.93
CA PRO A 115 -8.55 -21.17 -1.32
C PRO A 115 -7.30 -22.06 -1.27
N ARG A 116 -6.11 -21.47 -1.15
CA ARG A 116 -4.81 -22.16 -1.17
C ARG A 116 -4.21 -22.38 0.22
N PHE A 117 -4.93 -21.99 1.26
CA PHE A 117 -4.51 -22.09 2.67
C PHE A 117 -5.51 -22.94 3.45
#